data_AF-A0A974KXB2-F1
#
_entry.id   AF-A0A974KXB2-F1
#
_cell.length_a   1.000
_cell.length_b   1.000
_cell.length_c   1.000
_cell.angle_alpha   90.00
_cell.angle_beta   90.00
_cell.angle_gamma   90.00
#
_symmetry.space_group_name_H-M   'P 1'
#
loop_
_entity.id
_entity.type
_entity.pdbx_description
1 polymer ?
#
loop_
_entity_poly.entity_id
_entity_poly.type
_entity_poly.pdbx_seq_one_letter_code
_entity_poly.pdbx_strand_id
1 'polypeptide(L)'
;MPKEESRYHHDPYLGQKNLNQITLNVLNTELKNSGIDAIDRLYATVVQKPKFELFKQTGIYPTLGKCLCKLKYRKCQGLCISLGKTLDHGELWYKDSKPNKYIAQPYVLTKSEIEKLNQVCNEHGFDYKIRGDSFHFSGATFLIEIFVRKNK
;
A
#
# COMPACT_ATOMS: atom_id res chain seq x y z
N MET A 1 -8.01 31.45 22.91
CA MET A 1 -7.67 30.02 22.88
C MET A 1 -8.50 29.39 21.76
N PRO A 2 -7.95 29.06 20.59
CA PRO A 2 -8.73 28.46 19.52
C PRO A 2 -9.09 27.02 19.88
N LYS A 3 -10.36 26.69 19.70
CA LYS A 3 -11.02 25.42 20.03
C LYS A 3 -10.38 24.24 19.27
N GLU A 4 -10.18 23.12 19.95
CA GLU A 4 -9.72 21.82 19.40
C GLU A 4 -10.78 21.10 18.56
N GLU A 5 -11.49 21.82 17.70
CA GLU A 5 -12.45 21.22 16.77
C GLU A 5 -12.09 21.70 15.36
N SER A 6 -11.45 20.81 14.58
CA SER A 6 -11.34 20.85 13.10
C SER A 6 -9.94 20.41 12.62
N ARG A 7 -9.68 19.10 12.56
CA ARG A 7 -8.80 18.53 11.52
C ARG A 7 -9.40 17.34 10.78
N TYR A 8 -10.51 16.80 11.28
CA TYR A 8 -11.17 15.61 10.75
C TYR A 8 -12.65 15.83 10.41
N HIS A 9 -13.15 17.08 10.38
CA HIS A 9 -14.55 17.31 10.02
C HIS A 9 -14.75 17.30 8.49
N HIS A 10 -15.08 16.10 8.03
CA HIS A 10 -16.04 15.74 6.99
C HIS A 10 -16.44 16.79 5.94
N ASP A 11 -15.64 16.91 4.89
CA ASP A 11 -16.23 16.90 3.54
C ASP A 11 -16.64 15.44 3.23
N PRO A 12 -17.77 15.17 2.54
CA PRO A 12 -18.18 13.81 2.19
C PRO A 12 -17.27 13.29 1.06
N TYR A 13 -16.01 12.98 1.39
CA TYR A 13 -15.06 12.37 0.50
C TYR A 13 -15.49 10.93 0.19
N LEU A 14 -15.69 10.67 -1.09
CA LEU A 14 -15.75 9.36 -1.77
C LEU A 14 -16.57 8.28 -1.04
N GLY A 15 -17.87 8.20 -1.36
CA GLY A 15 -18.68 6.99 -1.15
C GLY A 15 -19.47 6.89 0.16
N GLN A 16 -19.30 7.83 1.10
CA GLN A 16 -20.07 7.82 2.37
C GLN A 16 -21.58 8.00 2.19
N LYS A 17 -22.02 8.61 1.07
CA LYS A 17 -23.45 8.83 0.77
C LYS A 17 -24.29 7.55 0.66
N ASN A 18 -23.64 6.39 0.50
CA ASN A 18 -24.30 5.09 0.34
C ASN A 18 -23.97 4.10 1.48
N LEU A 19 -23.40 4.56 2.59
CA LEU A 19 -23.12 3.67 3.71
C LEU A 19 -24.44 3.26 4.38
N ASN A 20 -24.76 1.97 4.29
CA ASN A 20 -25.94 1.40 4.93
C ASN A 20 -25.84 1.61 6.46
N GLN A 21 -26.86 2.23 7.05
CA GLN A 21 -26.92 2.51 8.49
C GLN A 21 -26.75 1.25 9.35
N ILE A 22 -27.21 0.10 8.86
CA ILE A 22 -27.02 -1.21 9.50
C ILE A 22 -25.52 -1.54 9.57
N THR A 23 -24.78 -1.35 8.49
CA THR A 23 -23.33 -1.59 8.44
C THR A 23 -22.60 -0.69 9.42
N LEU A 24 -22.96 0.59 9.51
CA LEU A 24 -22.36 1.52 10.47
C LEU A 24 -22.65 1.07 11.92
N ASN A 25 -23.86 0.62 12.21
CA ASN A 25 -24.23 0.14 13.55
C ASN A 25 -23.45 -1.13 13.93
N VAL A 26 -23.25 -2.06 13.00
CA VAL A 26 -22.44 -3.28 13.22
C VAL A 26 -20.99 -2.91 13.51
N LEU A 27 -20.36 -2.08 12.67
CA LEU A 27 -18.97 -1.66 12.88
C LEU A 27 -18.78 -0.89 14.19
N ASN A 28 -19.72 -0.02 14.56
CA ASN A 28 -19.66 0.69 15.85
C ASN A 28 -19.81 -0.26 17.05
N THR A 29 -20.59 -1.33 16.91
CA THR A 29 -20.75 -2.34 17.98
C THR A 29 -19.47 -3.14 18.15
N GLU A 30 -18.89 -3.63 17.06
CA GLU A 30 -17.61 -4.34 17.07
C GLU A 30 -16.47 -3.45 17.59
N LEU A 31 -16.46 -2.16 17.25
CA LEU A 31 -15.47 -1.22 17.76
C LEU A 31 -15.53 -1.11 19.29
N LYS A 32 -16.73 -1.06 19.86
CA LYS A 32 -16.93 -0.99 21.33
C LYS A 32 -16.54 -2.30 22.02
N ASN A 33 -16.85 -3.44 21.40
CA ASN A 33 -16.68 -4.75 22.02
C ASN A 33 -15.26 -5.30 21.88
N SER A 34 -14.59 -5.02 20.76
CA SER A 34 -13.33 -5.68 20.36
C SER A 34 -12.22 -4.71 19.98
N GLY A 35 -12.50 -3.40 20.00
CA GLY A 35 -11.51 -2.37 19.73
C GLY A 35 -11.19 -2.17 18.25
N ILE A 36 -10.31 -1.22 17.98
CA ILE A 36 -10.00 -0.74 16.62
C ILE A 36 -9.33 -1.82 15.76
N ASP A 37 -8.47 -2.65 16.34
CA ASP A 37 -7.75 -3.71 15.63
C ASP A 37 -8.69 -4.74 14.99
N ALA A 38 -9.84 -5.02 15.64
CA ALA A 38 -10.83 -5.94 15.12
C ALA A 38 -11.53 -5.36 13.88
N ILE A 39 -11.83 -4.06 13.88
CA ILE A 39 -12.41 -3.35 12.73
C ILE A 39 -11.46 -3.33 11.55
N ASP A 40 -10.18 -3.02 11.79
CA ASP A 40 -9.17 -3.00 10.73
C ASP A 40 -9.03 -4.37 10.07
N ARG A 41 -9.05 -5.45 10.86
CA ARG A 41 -9.03 -6.83 10.33
C ARG A 41 -10.29 -7.16 9.53
N LEU A 42 -11.48 -6.83 10.04
CA LEU A 42 -12.75 -7.05 9.33
C LEU A 42 -12.77 -6.32 7.99
N TYR A 43 -12.38 -5.05 7.99
CA TYR A 43 -12.27 -4.25 6.76
C TYR A 43 -11.28 -4.87 5.79
N ALA A 44 -10.08 -5.23 6.26
CA ALA A 44 -9.05 -5.86 5.44
C ALA A 44 -9.57 -7.17 4.81
N THR A 45 -10.26 -8.03 5.57
CA THR A 45 -10.83 -9.29 5.07
C THR A 45 -11.83 -9.07 3.93
N VAL A 46 -12.71 -8.07 4.06
CA VAL A 46 -13.74 -7.79 3.04
C VAL A 46 -13.15 -7.16 1.78
N VAL A 47 -12.16 -6.28 1.95
CA VAL A 47 -11.66 -5.44 0.85
C VAL A 47 -10.49 -6.06 0.09
N GLN A 48 -9.71 -6.96 0.71
CA GLN A 48 -8.50 -7.52 0.12
C GLN A 48 -8.77 -8.24 -1.21
N LYS A 49 -9.71 -9.19 -1.23
CA LYS A 49 -10.02 -9.96 -2.45
C LYS A 49 -10.58 -9.07 -3.58
N PRO A 50 -11.60 -8.22 -3.36
CA PRO A 50 -12.07 -7.29 -4.39
C PRO A 50 -10.99 -6.34 -4.92
N LYS A 51 -10.14 -5.77 -4.06
CA LYS A 51 -9.00 -4.94 -4.50
C LYS A 51 -8.09 -5.71 -5.43
N PHE A 52 -7.74 -6.94 -5.07
CA PHE A 52 -6.87 -7.79 -5.88
C PHE A 52 -7.49 -8.14 -7.23
N GLU A 53 -8.78 -8.48 -7.26
CA GLU A 53 -9.51 -8.77 -8.51
C GLU A 53 -9.65 -7.55 -9.42
N LEU A 54 -9.90 -6.35 -8.86
CA LEU A 54 -9.91 -5.09 -9.63
C LEU A 54 -8.55 -4.84 -10.32
N PHE A 55 -7.44 -5.16 -9.65
CA PHE A 55 -6.11 -5.04 -10.27
C PHE A 55 -5.90 -6.04 -11.41
N LYS A 56 -6.35 -7.31 -11.25
CA LYS A 56 -6.27 -8.29 -12.34
C LYS A 56 -7.01 -7.83 -13.59
N GLN A 57 -8.17 -7.19 -13.43
CA GLN A 57 -8.94 -6.63 -14.55
C GLN A 57 -8.17 -5.56 -15.33
N THR A 58 -7.18 -4.90 -14.71
CA THR A 58 -6.30 -3.93 -15.40
C THR A 58 -5.12 -4.58 -16.14
N GLY A 59 -5.08 -5.91 -16.19
CA GLY A 59 -3.99 -6.69 -16.79
C GLY A 59 -2.73 -6.72 -15.93
N ILE A 60 -2.82 -6.38 -14.64
CA ILE A 60 -1.69 -6.35 -13.71
C ILE A 60 -1.75 -7.56 -12.77
N TYR A 61 -0.65 -8.29 -12.66
CA TYR A 61 -0.59 -9.53 -11.87
C TYR A 61 0.68 -9.58 -11.00
N PRO A 62 0.60 -10.05 -9.74
CA PRO A 62 1.79 -10.31 -8.94
C PRO A 62 2.55 -11.51 -9.49
N THR A 63 3.85 -11.57 -9.19
CA THR A 63 4.70 -12.71 -9.45
C THR A 63 5.51 -13.07 -8.21
N LEU A 64 6.04 -14.29 -8.18
CA LEU A 64 6.92 -14.76 -7.10
C LEU A 64 8.28 -14.03 -7.05
N GLY A 65 8.57 -13.14 -8.00
CA GLY A 65 9.83 -12.40 -8.05
C GLY A 65 9.90 -11.31 -6.98
N LYS A 66 10.95 -11.34 -6.14
CA LYS A 66 11.17 -10.35 -5.07
C LYS A 66 12.23 -9.29 -5.38
N CYS A 67 12.84 -9.32 -6.57
CA CYS A 67 13.99 -8.48 -6.87
C CYS A 67 13.59 -7.17 -7.56
N LEU A 68 13.79 -6.03 -6.87
CA LEU A 68 13.54 -4.68 -7.39
C LEU A 68 14.29 -4.39 -8.70
N CYS A 69 15.51 -4.91 -8.87
CA CYS A 69 16.33 -4.69 -10.08
C CYS A 69 15.64 -5.16 -11.37
N LYS A 70 14.71 -6.12 -11.28
CA LYS A 70 13.99 -6.66 -12.42
C LYS A 70 13.02 -5.66 -13.06
N LEU A 71 12.65 -4.58 -12.38
CA LEU A 71 11.89 -3.48 -12.99
C LEU A 71 12.57 -2.88 -14.22
N LYS A 72 13.91 -2.92 -14.28
CA LYS A 72 14.70 -2.46 -15.43
C LYS A 72 15.28 -3.60 -16.26
N TYR A 73 14.76 -4.82 -16.13
CA TYR A 73 15.30 -6.03 -16.75
C TYR A 73 16.77 -6.31 -16.43
N ARG A 74 17.27 -5.79 -15.30
CA ARG A 74 18.67 -5.97 -14.89
C ARG A 74 18.87 -7.24 -14.07
N LYS A 75 20.11 -7.73 -14.02
CA LYS A 75 20.53 -8.75 -13.04
C LYS A 75 20.40 -8.17 -11.62
N CYS A 76 20.27 -9.05 -10.61
CA CYS A 76 20.22 -8.61 -9.22
C CYS A 76 21.53 -7.90 -8.86
N GLN A 77 21.43 -6.69 -8.31
CA GLN A 77 22.55 -5.91 -7.81
C GLN A 77 22.45 -5.67 -6.29
N GLY A 78 21.60 -6.43 -5.59
CA GLY A 78 21.42 -6.29 -4.14
C GLY A 78 20.58 -5.08 -3.71
N LEU A 79 19.96 -4.32 -4.63
CA LEU A 79 19.10 -3.18 -4.27
C LEU A 79 17.93 -3.55 -3.35
N CYS A 80 17.40 -4.75 -3.51
CA CYS A 80 16.35 -5.25 -2.63
C CYS A 80 16.87 -5.51 -1.20
N ILE A 81 18.15 -5.87 -1.06
CA ILE A 81 18.80 -6.10 0.24
C ILE A 81 19.06 -4.77 0.92
N SER A 82 19.50 -3.74 0.19
CA SER A 82 19.81 -2.44 0.77
C SER A 82 18.60 -1.75 1.40
N LEU A 83 17.39 -1.97 0.86
CA LEU A 83 16.16 -1.40 1.39
C LEU A 83 15.55 -2.20 2.56
N GLY A 84 16.01 -3.43 2.81
CA GLY A 84 15.68 -4.20 4.01
C GLY A 84 14.17 -4.29 4.29
N LYS A 85 13.77 -3.94 5.53
CA LYS A 85 12.37 -3.96 5.99
C LYS A 85 11.45 -3.04 5.19
N THR A 86 11.98 -2.03 4.51
CA THR A 86 11.18 -1.18 3.60
C THR A 86 10.53 -1.99 2.48
N LEU A 87 11.13 -3.12 2.09
CA LEU A 87 10.60 -4.01 1.05
C LEU A 87 9.92 -5.27 1.63
N ASP A 88 9.48 -5.22 2.88
CA ASP A 88 8.76 -6.35 3.48
C ASP A 88 7.50 -6.70 2.67
N HIS A 89 7.16 -7.99 2.61
CA HIS A 89 6.12 -8.52 1.73
C HIS A 89 6.25 -8.08 0.26
N GLY A 90 7.50 -7.94 -0.19
CA GLY A 90 7.85 -7.42 -1.50
C GLY A 90 7.53 -8.37 -2.67
N GLU A 91 6.84 -7.86 -3.68
CA GLU A 91 6.41 -8.59 -4.87
C GLU A 91 6.59 -7.76 -6.14
N LEU A 92 7.08 -8.40 -7.20
CA LEU A 92 7.15 -7.79 -8.52
C LEU A 92 5.86 -8.04 -9.30
N TRP A 93 5.26 -6.97 -9.79
CA TRP A 93 4.00 -6.98 -10.52
C TRP A 93 4.24 -6.68 -12.00
N TYR A 94 3.58 -7.47 -12.86
CA TYR A 94 3.72 -7.44 -14.31
C TYR A 94 2.47 -6.89 -14.96
N LYS A 95 2.64 -6.23 -16.10
CA LYS A 95 1.57 -5.83 -17.03
C LYS A 95 2.00 -6.23 -18.44
N ASP A 96 1.13 -6.89 -19.20
CA ASP A 96 1.43 -7.33 -20.58
C ASP A 96 2.75 -8.12 -20.67
N SER A 97 2.97 -9.04 -19.73
CA SER A 97 4.19 -9.88 -19.60
C SER A 97 5.49 -9.09 -19.35
N LYS A 98 5.39 -7.82 -18.94
CA LYS A 98 6.53 -6.95 -18.64
C LYS A 98 6.51 -6.49 -17.17
N PRO A 99 7.65 -6.42 -16.46
CA PRO A 99 7.73 -5.79 -15.15
C PRO A 99 7.18 -4.36 -15.20
N ASN A 100 6.21 -4.07 -14.34
CA ASN A 100 5.50 -2.79 -14.31
C ASN A 100 5.78 -2.01 -13.04
N LYS A 101 5.60 -2.65 -11.88
CA LYS A 101 5.86 -2.04 -10.56
C LYS A 101 6.26 -3.10 -9.53
N TYR A 102 6.97 -2.67 -8.52
CA TYR A 102 7.28 -3.45 -7.34
C TYR A 102 6.39 -2.96 -6.21
N ILE A 103 5.75 -3.90 -5.52
CA ILE A 103 4.89 -3.63 -4.38
C ILE A 103 5.61 -4.10 -3.12
N ALA A 104 5.72 -3.24 -2.11
CA ALA A 104 6.12 -3.62 -0.77
C ALA A 104 5.05 -3.20 0.24
N GLN A 105 4.93 -3.97 1.32
CA GLN A 105 3.86 -3.78 2.32
C GLN A 105 4.38 -3.88 3.75
N PRO A 106 5.27 -2.97 4.18
CA PRO A 106 5.84 -3.02 5.51
C PRO A 106 4.85 -2.58 6.60
N TYR A 107 4.94 -3.22 7.76
CA TYR A 107 4.19 -2.83 8.97
C TYR A 107 4.64 -1.49 9.56
N VAL A 108 5.93 -1.19 9.43
CA VAL A 108 6.54 0.01 10.00
C VAL A 108 7.40 0.67 8.95
N LEU A 109 7.31 1.99 8.87
CA LEU A 109 8.16 2.79 8.01
C LEU A 109 8.67 4.01 8.78
N THR A 110 9.95 3.99 9.12
CA THR A 110 10.62 5.06 9.86
C THR A 110 11.11 6.16 8.93
N LYS A 111 11.42 7.34 9.49
CA LYS A 111 11.97 8.46 8.71
C LYS A 111 13.26 8.08 7.97
N SER A 112 14.18 7.36 8.62
CA SER A 112 15.45 6.94 8.00
C SER A 112 15.23 5.93 6.87
N GLU A 113 14.23 5.06 6.97
CA GLU A 113 13.85 4.15 5.88
C GLU A 113 13.28 4.90 4.68
N ILE A 114 12.46 5.95 4.91
CA ILE A 114 11.94 6.81 3.84
C ILE A 114 13.08 7.58 3.15
N GLU A 115 14.02 8.13 3.93
CA GLU A 115 15.19 8.83 3.38
C GLU A 115 16.05 7.90 2.52
N LYS A 116 16.29 6.68 3.00
CA LYS A 116 17.03 5.66 2.24
C LYS A 116 16.27 5.21 0.99
N LEU A 117 14.96 5.02 1.07
CA LEU A 117 14.12 4.71 -0.09
C LEU A 117 14.23 5.80 -1.15
N ASN A 118 14.15 7.07 -0.73
CA ASN A 118 14.29 8.22 -1.61
C ASN A 118 15.67 8.25 -2.28
N GLN A 119 16.73 8.05 -1.51
CA GLN A 119 18.10 7.98 -2.03
C GLN A 119 18.24 6.91 -3.12
N VAL A 120 17.88 5.65 -2.80
CA VAL A 120 17.99 4.52 -3.73
C VAL A 120 17.13 4.75 -4.97
N CYS A 121 15.91 5.27 -4.81
CA CYS A 121 15.06 5.56 -5.97
C CYS A 121 15.67 6.62 -6.87
N ASN A 122 16.28 7.68 -6.31
CA ASN A 122 16.93 8.72 -7.08
C ASN A 122 18.17 8.22 -7.82
N GLU A 123 19.08 7.52 -7.13
CA GLU A 123 20.30 6.96 -7.72
C GLU A 123 20.02 5.98 -8.85
N HIS A 124 18.94 5.21 -8.72
CA HIS A 124 18.61 4.15 -9.68
C HIS A 124 17.51 4.54 -10.66
N GLY A 125 17.01 5.78 -10.65
CA GLY A 125 15.98 6.28 -11.57
C GLY A 125 14.66 5.54 -11.44
N PHE A 126 14.17 5.41 -10.21
CA PHE A 126 12.84 4.95 -9.85
C PHE A 126 12.04 6.10 -9.26
N ASP A 127 10.73 5.99 -9.33
CA ASP A 127 9.79 6.78 -8.54
C ASP A 127 9.01 5.83 -7.63
N TYR A 128 8.44 6.39 -6.56
CA TYR A 128 7.62 5.60 -5.64
C TYR A 128 6.42 6.38 -5.11
N LYS A 129 5.43 5.63 -4.61
CA LYS A 129 4.25 6.15 -3.89
C LYS A 129 4.04 5.34 -2.62
N ILE A 130 3.67 6.00 -1.53
CA ILE A 130 3.33 5.37 -0.25
C ILE A 130 1.86 5.65 0.04
N ARG A 131 1.11 4.62 0.44
CA ARG A 131 -0.29 4.72 0.88
C ARG A 131 -0.52 3.85 2.11
N GLY A 132 -1.63 4.06 2.83
CA GLY A 132 -2.04 3.22 3.97
C GLY A 132 -3.03 2.09 3.60
N ASP A 133 -3.34 1.92 2.32
CA ASP A 133 -4.42 1.06 1.83
C ASP A 133 -3.91 -0.26 1.22
N SER A 134 -2.97 -0.91 1.92
CA SER A 134 -2.30 -2.14 1.49
C SER A 134 -3.23 -3.35 1.22
N PHE A 135 -2.66 -4.35 0.56
CA PHE A 135 -3.29 -5.65 0.33
C PHE A 135 -3.02 -6.62 1.49
N HIS A 136 -1.90 -6.49 2.20
CA HIS A 136 -1.54 -7.33 3.34
C HIS A 136 -1.96 -6.63 4.65
N PHE A 137 -3.14 -6.97 5.18
CA PHE A 137 -3.73 -6.31 6.36
C PHE A 137 -3.86 -4.79 6.20
N SER A 138 -4.80 -4.38 5.33
CA SER A 138 -5.14 -2.97 5.10
C SER A 138 -5.37 -2.24 6.44
N GLY A 139 -4.72 -1.09 6.63
CA GLY A 139 -4.76 -0.32 7.89
C GLY A 139 -3.60 -0.62 8.85
N ALA A 140 -3.04 -1.83 8.81
CA ALA A 140 -1.91 -2.23 9.65
C ALA A 140 -0.55 -2.19 8.93
N THR A 141 -0.55 -2.10 7.59
CA THR A 141 0.67 -1.97 6.78
C THR A 141 0.55 -0.84 5.77
N PHE A 142 1.71 -0.32 5.35
CA PHE A 142 1.81 0.60 4.24
C PHE A 142 1.73 -0.15 2.91
N LEU A 143 1.48 0.59 1.83
CA LEU A 143 1.59 0.13 0.47
C LEU A 143 2.58 1.02 -0.25
N ILE A 144 3.76 0.47 -0.55
CA ILE A 144 4.80 1.15 -1.32
C ILE A 144 4.76 0.60 -2.75
N GLU A 145 4.43 1.45 -3.71
CA GLU A 145 4.58 1.15 -5.13
C GLU A 145 5.86 1.78 -5.64
N ILE A 146 6.80 0.99 -6.17
CA ILE A 146 8.04 1.46 -6.81
C ILE A 146 7.96 1.14 -8.30
N PHE A 147 8.28 2.10 -9.16
CA PHE A 147 8.20 1.93 -10.61
C PHE A 147 9.33 2.69 -11.29
N VAL A 148 9.62 2.32 -12.55
CA VAL A 148 10.63 3.01 -13.34
C VAL A 148 10.17 4.44 -13.60
N ARG A 149 11.03 5.41 -13.24
CA ARG A 149 10.80 6.82 -13.55
C ARG A 149 10.67 6.98 -15.05
N LYS A 150 9.57 7.56 -15.50
CA LYS A 150 9.41 7.94 -16.91
C LYS A 150 10.15 9.26 -17.09
N ASN A 151 11.18 9.26 -17.93
CA ASN A 151 11.74 10.52 -18.41
C ASN A 151 10.63 11.21 -19.20
N LYS A 152 10.23 12.40 -18.75
CA LYS A 152 9.35 13.29 -19.53
C LYS A 152 10.14 13.87 -20.69
#